data_AF-A0A6H2F3K8-F1
#
_entry.id   AF-A0A6H2F3K8-F1
#
_cell.length_a   1.000
_cell.length_b   1.000
_cell.length_c   1.000
_cell.angle_alpha   90.00
_cell.angle_beta   90.00
_cell.angle_gamma   90.00
#
_symmetry.space_group_name_H-M   'P 1'
#
loop_
_entity.id
_entity.type
_entity.pdbx_description
1 polymer ?
#
loop_
_entity_poly.entity_id
_entity_poly.type
_entity_poly.pdbx_seq_one_letter_code
_entity_poly.pdbx_strand_id
1 'polypeptide(L)'
;MNLKEISRAKLPTIWGEFIIIGFEEISTGKNHIALIYGINKIDKTNIVLTRIHSECLTGDTLFSLRCDCGFQLKSSLIQISKENCGILIYHRQEGRNIGLLNKIKAYNYQDNGLDTVEANHKLGFAADERNYNSCANILKILGILKIKLLTNNPNKINILKKNGINVVSRIPLIVGYNSKNNQYLKTKSSKMGHILE
;
A
#
# COMPACT_ATOMS: atom_id res chain seq x y z
N MET A 1 11.74 -13.71 -7.37
CA MET A 1 11.04 -12.64 -8.10
C MET A 1 12.03 -11.51 -8.27
N ASN A 2 12.56 -11.35 -9.49
CA ASN A 2 13.61 -10.37 -9.75
C ASN A 2 12.94 -9.02 -10.02
N LEU A 3 13.19 -8.05 -9.14
CA LEU A 3 12.84 -6.65 -9.33
C LEU A 3 14.10 -5.89 -9.72
N LYS A 4 13.97 -4.95 -10.66
CA LYS A 4 15.05 -4.09 -11.10
C LYS A 4 14.66 -2.64 -10.84
N GLU A 5 15.57 -1.88 -10.23
CA GLU A 5 15.47 -0.42 -10.23
C GLU A 5 15.74 0.10 -11.65
N ILE A 6 14.82 0.89 -12.19
CA ILE A 6 14.90 1.41 -13.55
C ILE A 6 15.51 2.82 -13.57
N SER A 7 15.01 3.71 -12.72
CA SER A 7 15.49 5.08 -12.62
C SER A 7 14.97 5.75 -11.34
N ARG A 8 15.55 6.91 -11.00
CA ARG A 8 15.12 7.77 -9.90
C ARG A 8 15.19 9.24 -10.26
N ALA A 9 14.31 10.04 -9.66
CA ALA A 9 14.24 11.48 -9.87
C ALA A 9 13.77 12.22 -8.61
N LYS A 10 13.98 13.53 -8.57
CA LYS A 10 13.35 14.41 -7.58
C LYS A 10 11.87 14.58 -7.89
N LEU A 11 11.03 14.50 -6.87
CA LEU A 11 9.59 14.73 -6.93
C LEU A 11 9.22 15.79 -5.88
N PRO A 12 9.18 17.07 -6.26
CA PRO A 12 8.67 18.12 -5.37
C PRO A 12 7.17 17.92 -5.13
N THR A 13 6.77 17.98 -3.87
CA THR A 13 5.37 17.87 -3.44
C THR A 13 5.02 19.01 -2.49
N ILE A 14 3.74 19.17 -2.17
CA ILE A 14 3.27 20.11 -1.15
C ILE A 14 3.81 19.80 0.26
N TRP A 15 4.41 18.62 0.46
CA TRP A 15 5.02 18.20 1.74
C TRP A 15 6.55 18.20 1.71
N GLY A 16 7.15 18.76 0.66
CA GLY A 16 8.59 18.79 0.44
C GLY A 16 9.06 17.89 -0.70
N GLU A 17 10.38 17.77 -0.83
CA GLU A 17 11.03 17.02 -1.91
C GLU A 17 11.18 15.54 -1.54
N PHE A 18 10.56 14.66 -2.33
CA PHE A 18 10.80 13.23 -2.30
C PHE A 18 11.78 12.83 -3.41
N ILE A 19 12.44 11.69 -3.25
CA ILE A 19 12.99 10.95 -4.38
C ILE A 19 11.95 9.91 -4.81
N ILE A 20 11.53 9.95 -6.07
CA ILE A 20 10.75 8.89 -6.69
C ILE A 20 11.70 7.90 -7.35
N ILE A 21 11.47 6.61 -7.12
CA ILE A 21 12.26 5.52 -7.71
C ILE A 21 11.29 4.56 -8.40
N GLY A 22 11.55 4.25 -9.67
CA GLY A 22 10.78 3.29 -10.46
C GLY A 22 11.40 1.90 -10.40
N PHE A 23 10.58 0.89 -10.20
CA PHE A 23 10.96 -0.53 -10.21
C PHE A 23 10.12 -1.30 -11.22
N GLU A 24 10.74 -2.29 -11.86
CA GLU A 24 10.08 -3.22 -12.79
C GLU A 24 10.28 -4.67 -12.32
N GLU A 25 9.21 -5.44 -12.32
CA GLU A 25 9.24 -6.89 -12.15
C GLU A 25 9.69 -7.56 -13.45
N ILE A 26 10.88 -8.18 -13.48
CA ILE A 26 11.47 -8.73 -14.70
C ILE A 26 10.58 -9.80 -15.36
N SER A 27 9.87 -10.60 -14.56
CA SER A 27 9.04 -11.69 -15.07
C SER A 27 7.69 -11.26 -15.64
N THR A 28 7.20 -10.07 -15.29
CA THR A 28 5.84 -9.64 -15.64
C THR A 28 5.78 -8.28 -16.35
N GLY A 29 6.87 -7.51 -16.33
CA GLY A 29 6.88 -6.11 -16.77
C GLY A 29 6.03 -5.18 -15.89
N LYS A 30 5.49 -5.67 -14.76
CA LYS A 30 4.73 -4.82 -13.84
C LYS A 30 5.67 -3.83 -13.17
N ASN A 31 5.20 -2.60 -13.03
CA ASN A 31 5.98 -1.51 -12.46
C ASN A 31 5.49 -1.12 -11.08
N HIS A 32 6.38 -0.69 -10.20
CA HIS A 32 6.09 -0.13 -8.89
C HIS A 32 6.90 1.13 -8.66
N ILE A 33 6.49 1.96 -7.71
CA ILE A 33 7.30 3.12 -7.32
C ILE A 33 7.54 3.15 -5.81
N ALA A 34 8.68 3.69 -5.42
CA ALA A 34 8.94 4.13 -4.06
C ALA A 34 9.09 5.65 -4.02
N LEU A 35 8.51 6.28 -3.02
CA LEU A 35 8.72 7.69 -2.69
C LEU A 35 9.48 7.75 -1.38
N ILE A 36 10.67 8.34 -1.40
CA ILE A 36 11.55 8.41 -0.24
C ILE A 36 11.75 9.86 0.16
N TYR A 37 11.47 10.17 1.41
CA TYR A 37 11.81 11.45 2.01
C TYR A 37 13.08 11.30 2.82
N GLY A 38 14.02 12.25 2.68
CA GLY A 38 15.28 12.22 3.42
C GLY A 38 16.19 11.04 3.07
N ILE A 39 16.30 10.67 1.78
CA ILE A 39 17.11 9.53 1.30
C ILE A 39 18.53 9.48 1.88
N ASN A 40 19.18 10.63 2.08
CA ASN A 40 20.54 10.73 2.61
C ASN A 40 20.65 10.33 4.09
N LYS A 41 19.51 10.17 4.78
CA LYS A 41 19.41 9.73 6.16
C LYS A 41 19.06 8.24 6.27
N ILE A 42 19.05 7.50 5.16
CA ILE A 42 18.77 6.08 5.13
C ILE A 42 20.08 5.31 5.03
N ASP A 43 20.38 4.56 6.07
CA ASP A 43 21.43 3.55 6.16
C ASP A 43 20.87 2.21 6.66
N LYS A 44 21.70 1.16 6.66
CA LYS A 44 21.32 -0.20 7.05
C LYS A 44 20.95 -0.35 8.54
N THR A 45 21.36 0.61 9.37
CA THR A 45 21.15 0.59 10.82
C THR A 45 19.89 1.32 11.24
N ASN A 46 19.44 2.30 10.45
CA ASN A 46 18.27 3.11 10.78
C ASN A 46 16.97 2.29 10.75
N ILE A 47 16.03 2.72 11.57
CA ILE A 47 14.65 2.26 11.54
C ILE A 47 13.84 3.25 10.69
N VAL A 48 13.36 2.81 9.52
CA VAL A 48 12.71 3.70 8.56
C VAL A 48 11.19 3.64 8.69
N LEU A 49 10.52 4.78 8.84
CA LEU A 49 9.06 4.87 8.78
C LEU A 49 8.61 4.47 7.37
N THR A 50 7.81 3.41 7.29
CA THR A 50 7.47 2.77 6.01
C THR A 50 5.96 2.67 5.85
N ARG A 51 5.47 3.04 4.66
CA ARG A 51 4.10 2.75 4.21
C ARG A 51 4.14 1.87 2.97
N ILE A 52 3.38 0.78 2.99
CA ILE A 52 3.05 0.03 1.76
C ILE A 52 1.61 0.35 1.37
N HIS A 53 1.46 1.16 0.32
CA HIS A 53 0.19 1.57 -0.23
C HIS A 53 -0.14 0.73 -1.46
N SER A 54 -1.23 -0.04 -1.42
CA SER A 54 -1.71 -0.72 -2.62
C SER A 54 -2.49 0.28 -3.47
N GLU A 55 -2.12 0.40 -4.73
CA GLU A 55 -2.77 1.27 -5.71
C GLU A 55 -4.29 1.13 -5.68
N CYS A 56 -4.97 2.27 -5.69
CA CYS A 56 -6.41 2.38 -5.75
C CYS A 56 -6.79 3.63 -6.52
N LEU A 57 -6.83 3.59 -7.85
CA LEU A 57 -7.12 4.73 -8.73
C LEU A 57 -8.33 5.53 -8.24
N THR A 58 -9.44 4.85 -7.96
CA THR A 58 -10.68 5.50 -7.52
C THR A 58 -10.49 6.34 -6.24
N GLY A 59 -9.73 5.83 -5.28
CA GLY A 59 -9.49 6.54 -4.01
C GLY A 59 -8.36 7.55 -4.10
N ASP A 60 -7.28 7.18 -4.78
CA ASP A 60 -6.02 7.90 -4.80
C ASP A 60 -6.06 9.13 -5.72
N THR A 61 -6.85 9.09 -6.80
CA THR A 61 -6.92 10.18 -7.80
C THR A 61 -8.33 10.69 -8.07
N LEU A 62 -9.36 9.84 -7.97
CA LEU A 62 -10.75 10.20 -8.32
C LEU A 62 -11.63 10.56 -7.11
N PHE A 63 -11.01 10.86 -5.96
CA PHE A 63 -11.68 11.37 -4.76
C PHE A 63 -12.84 10.49 -4.26
N SER A 64 -12.79 9.17 -4.51
CA SER A 64 -13.87 8.27 -4.14
C SER A 64 -14.07 8.19 -2.63
N LEU A 65 -15.31 8.38 -2.19
CA LEU A 65 -15.71 8.19 -0.79
C LEU A 65 -16.03 6.73 -0.43
N ARG A 66 -16.06 5.81 -1.41
CA ARG A 66 -16.37 4.38 -1.18
C ARG A 66 -15.28 3.63 -0.42
N CYS A 67 -14.06 4.17 -0.40
CA CYS A 67 -12.93 3.59 0.30
C CYS A 67 -12.13 4.68 1.02
N ASP A 68 -11.17 4.27 1.84
CA ASP A 68 -10.30 5.15 2.61
C ASP A 68 -8.91 5.34 1.96
N CYS A 69 -8.67 4.79 0.76
CA CYS A 69 -7.34 4.74 0.17
C CYS A 69 -6.69 6.11 -0.05
N GLY A 70 -7.41 7.09 -0.63
CA GLY A 70 -6.87 8.44 -0.84
C GLY A 70 -6.50 9.15 0.47
N PHE A 71 -7.32 8.98 1.50
CA PHE A 71 -7.04 9.50 2.85
C PHE A 71 -5.79 8.85 3.44
N GLN A 72 -5.63 7.54 3.29
CA GLN A 72 -4.45 6.81 3.74
C GLN A 72 -3.19 7.23 2.99
N LEU A 73 -3.25 7.43 1.67
CA LEU A 73 -2.13 7.90 0.85
C LEU A 73 -1.66 9.28 1.34
N LYS A 74 -2.59 10.24 1.40
CA LYS A 74 -2.33 11.61 1.89
C LYS A 74 -1.73 11.61 3.29
N SER A 75 -2.36 10.92 4.24
CA SER A 75 -1.89 10.88 5.62
C SER A 75 -0.50 10.25 5.74
N SER A 76 -0.20 9.22 4.94
CA SER A 76 1.11 8.58 4.96
C SER A 76 2.21 9.53 4.47
N LEU A 77 1.97 10.27 3.37
CA LEU A 77 2.93 11.25 2.84
C LEU A 77 3.19 12.40 3.83
N ILE A 78 2.15 12.86 4.53
CA ILE A 78 2.27 13.86 5.60
C ILE A 78 3.11 13.32 6.77
N GLN A 79 2.85 12.10 7.23
CA GLN A 79 3.60 11.53 8.35
C GLN A 79 5.08 11.28 7.99
N ILE A 80 5.33 10.75 6.79
CA ILE A 80 6.70 10.50 6.29
C ILE A 80 7.51 11.79 6.17
N SER A 81 6.91 12.85 5.61
CA SER A 81 7.59 14.15 5.50
C SER A 81 7.88 14.76 6.88
N LYS A 82 6.95 14.67 7.84
CA LYS A 82 7.16 15.14 9.22
C LYS A 82 8.28 14.40 9.96
N GLU A 83 8.41 13.09 9.75
CA GLU A 83 9.50 12.29 10.33
C GLU A 83 10.87 12.64 9.70
N ASN A 84 10.89 13.39 8.59
CA ASN A 84 12.07 13.79 7.83
C ASN A 84 12.95 12.64 7.32
N CYS A 85 12.48 11.39 7.43
CA CYS A 85 13.09 10.18 6.91
C CYS A 85 12.00 9.09 6.81
N GLY A 86 11.72 8.61 5.60
CA GLY A 86 10.74 7.55 5.43
C GLY A 86 10.48 7.19 3.99
N ILE A 87 9.73 6.11 3.79
CA ILE A 87 9.43 5.54 2.47
C ILE A 87 7.95 5.19 2.33
N LEU A 88 7.36 5.57 1.20
CA LEU A 88 6.09 5.05 0.72
C LEU A 88 6.34 4.18 -0.51
N ILE A 89 5.99 2.90 -0.44
CA ILE A 89 5.95 2.00 -1.59
C ILE A 89 4.54 2.05 -2.15
N TYR A 90 4.39 2.55 -3.38
CA TYR A 90 3.14 2.50 -4.12
C TYR A 90 3.12 1.20 -4.95
N HIS A 91 2.51 0.19 -4.34
CA HIS A 91 2.41 -1.16 -4.84
C HIS A 91 1.27 -1.26 -5.87
N ARG A 92 1.63 -1.31 -7.15
CA ARG A 92 0.70 -1.27 -8.29
C ARG A 92 0.01 -2.61 -8.54
N GLN A 93 -0.79 -3.01 -7.57
CA GLN A 93 -1.68 -4.17 -7.61
C GLN A 93 -3.11 -3.73 -7.28
N GLU A 94 -3.69 -2.98 -8.21
CA GLU A 94 -5.06 -2.46 -8.14
C GLU A 94 -6.10 -3.55 -7.85
N GLY A 95 -7.12 -3.20 -7.07
CA GLY A 95 -8.25 -4.08 -6.78
C GLY A 95 -7.88 -5.29 -5.92
N ARG A 96 -6.75 -5.25 -5.19
CA ARG A 96 -6.13 -6.43 -4.60
C ARG A 96 -5.62 -7.43 -5.65
N ASN A 97 -4.97 -6.88 -6.67
CA ASN A 97 -4.38 -7.61 -7.80
C ASN A 97 -5.36 -8.25 -8.80
N ILE A 98 -6.68 -7.99 -8.67
CA ILE A 98 -7.68 -8.39 -9.69
C ILE A 98 -7.78 -7.38 -10.85
N GLY A 99 -7.16 -6.20 -10.70
CA GLY A 99 -7.17 -5.13 -11.70
C GLY A 99 -8.37 -4.18 -11.60
N LEU A 100 -8.27 -3.02 -12.26
CA LEU A 100 -9.27 -1.95 -12.18
C LEU A 100 -10.64 -2.37 -12.71
N LEU A 101 -10.67 -3.03 -13.88
CA LEU A 101 -11.94 -3.41 -14.52
C LEU A 101 -12.73 -4.40 -13.66
N ASN A 102 -12.07 -5.39 -13.06
CA ASN A 102 -12.73 -6.33 -12.17
C ASN A 102 -13.13 -5.69 -10.85
N LYS A 103 -12.37 -4.71 -10.33
CA LYS A 103 -12.81 -3.89 -9.19
C LYS A 103 -14.10 -3.13 -9.50
N ILE A 104 -14.25 -2.57 -10.70
CA ILE A 104 -15.49 -1.89 -11.11
C ILE A 104 -16.65 -2.90 -11.21
N LYS A 105 -16.42 -4.10 -11.76
CA LYS A 105 -17.41 -5.18 -11.74
C LYS A 105 -17.80 -5.58 -10.31
N ALA A 106 -16.82 -5.65 -9.40
CA ALA A 106 -17.06 -5.97 -7.99
C ALA A 106 -17.86 -4.86 -7.31
N TYR A 107 -17.62 -3.59 -7.64
CA TYR A 107 -18.45 -2.46 -7.20
C TYR A 107 -19.87 -2.56 -7.70
N ASN A 108 -20.09 -2.95 -8.95
CA ASN A 108 -21.44 -3.19 -9.46
C ASN A 108 -22.15 -4.29 -8.65
N TYR A 109 -21.49 -5.39 -8.33
CA TYR A 109 -22.08 -6.40 -7.43
C TYR A 109 -22.35 -5.88 -6.03
N GLN A 110 -21.49 -5.02 -5.49
CA GLN A 110 -21.69 -4.40 -4.18
C GLN A 110 -22.87 -3.41 -4.17
N ASP A 111 -23.07 -2.67 -5.27
CA ASP A 111 -24.23 -1.80 -5.44
C ASP A 111 -25.54 -2.61 -5.48
N ASN A 112 -25.45 -3.90 -5.79
CA ASN A 112 -26.54 -4.88 -5.74
C ASN A 112 -26.56 -5.71 -4.43
N GLY A 113 -25.87 -5.27 -3.39
CA GLY A 113 -25.98 -5.80 -2.02
C GLY A 113 -24.93 -6.82 -1.58
N LEU A 114 -24.02 -7.25 -2.46
CA LEU A 114 -22.92 -8.14 -2.07
C LEU A 114 -21.86 -7.37 -1.28
N ASP A 115 -21.12 -8.05 -0.41
CA ASP A 115 -19.90 -7.46 0.12
C ASP A 115 -18.67 -7.68 -0.78
N THR A 116 -17.52 -7.14 -0.35
CA THR A 116 -16.28 -7.22 -1.13
C THR A 116 -15.77 -8.66 -1.35
N VAL A 117 -15.92 -9.55 -0.37
CA VAL A 117 -15.47 -10.95 -0.47
C VAL A 117 -16.39 -11.72 -1.40
N GLU A 118 -17.70 -11.56 -1.20
CA GLU A 118 -18.74 -12.19 -2.03
C GLU A 118 -18.64 -11.75 -3.49
N ALA A 119 -18.46 -10.44 -3.73
CA ALA A 119 -18.29 -9.89 -5.07
C ALA A 119 -17.05 -10.44 -5.77
N ASN A 120 -15.93 -10.61 -5.04
CA ASN A 120 -14.72 -11.20 -5.61
C ASN A 120 -14.89 -12.69 -5.93
N HIS A 121 -15.48 -13.45 -5.02
CA HIS A 121 -15.78 -14.88 -5.26
C HIS A 121 -16.72 -15.06 -6.45
N LYS A 122 -17.74 -14.21 -6.60
CA LYS A 122 -18.64 -14.21 -7.76
C LYS A 122 -17.92 -13.90 -9.08
N LEU A 123 -16.81 -13.17 -9.03
CA LEU A 123 -15.94 -12.90 -10.17
C LEU A 123 -14.87 -13.98 -10.40
N GLY A 124 -14.80 -15.02 -9.55
CA GLY A 124 -13.81 -16.10 -9.65
C GLY A 124 -12.46 -15.80 -9.02
N PHE A 125 -12.35 -14.77 -8.17
CA PHE A 125 -11.10 -14.40 -7.48
C PHE A 125 -11.17 -14.72 -5.99
N ALA A 126 -10.01 -14.92 -5.35
CA ALA A 126 -9.93 -14.92 -3.89
C ALA A 126 -10.24 -13.52 -3.31
N ALA A 127 -10.40 -13.46 -1.98
CA ALA A 127 -10.60 -12.19 -1.28
C ALA A 127 -9.41 -11.22 -1.44
N ASP A 128 -8.20 -11.73 -1.61
CA ASP A 128 -6.97 -10.93 -1.75
C ASP A 128 -5.90 -11.71 -2.56
N GLU A 129 -5.59 -11.25 -3.77
CA GLU A 129 -4.61 -11.89 -4.68
C GLU A 129 -3.25 -11.16 -4.64
N ARG A 130 -3.02 -10.30 -3.64
CA ARG A 130 -1.81 -9.49 -3.59
C ARG A 130 -0.58 -10.28 -3.17
N ASN A 131 0.53 -9.98 -3.83
CA ASN A 131 1.84 -10.49 -3.47
C ASN A 131 2.73 -9.35 -2.96
N TYR A 132 2.99 -9.33 -1.65
CA TYR A 132 3.84 -8.30 -1.03
C TYR A 132 5.34 -8.62 -1.03
N ASN A 133 5.77 -9.74 -1.64
CA ASN A 133 7.19 -10.07 -1.77
C ASN A 133 7.91 -9.01 -2.61
N SER A 134 7.22 -8.41 -3.59
CA SER A 134 7.73 -7.28 -4.37
C SER A 134 8.13 -6.09 -3.49
N CYS A 135 7.29 -5.76 -2.51
CA CYS A 135 7.54 -4.68 -1.56
C CYS A 135 8.74 -4.97 -0.66
N ALA A 136 8.88 -6.21 -0.18
CA ALA A 136 10.05 -6.62 0.60
C ALA A 136 11.34 -6.54 -0.23
N ASN A 137 11.29 -6.92 -1.51
CA ASN A 137 12.43 -6.82 -2.41
C ASN A 137 12.82 -5.37 -2.70
N ILE A 138 11.85 -4.47 -2.88
CA ILE A 138 12.11 -3.02 -3.00
C ILE A 138 12.87 -2.52 -1.77
N LEU A 139 12.41 -2.85 -0.56
CA LEU A 139 13.10 -2.46 0.68
C LEU A 139 14.55 -2.98 0.73
N LYS A 140 14.78 -4.24 0.34
CA LYS A 140 16.13 -4.84 0.28
C LYS A 140 17.04 -4.15 -0.73
N ILE A 141 16.54 -3.87 -1.94
CA ILE A 141 17.31 -3.15 -2.99
C ILE A 141 17.75 -1.78 -2.47
N LEU A 142 16.89 -1.12 -1.69
CA LEU A 142 17.16 0.18 -1.07
C LEU A 142 17.99 0.08 0.22
N GLY A 143 18.40 -1.12 0.65
CA GLY A 143 19.16 -1.32 1.88
C GLY A 143 18.37 -1.14 3.17
N ILE A 144 17.04 -1.05 3.11
CA ILE A 144 16.15 -0.83 4.25
C ILE A 144 15.73 -2.19 4.83
N LEU A 145 16.28 -2.53 6.00
CA LEU A 145 16.00 -3.83 6.65
C LEU A 145 15.19 -3.73 7.94
N LYS A 146 15.14 -2.55 8.59
CA LYS A 146 14.38 -2.30 9.82
C LYS A 146 13.34 -1.20 9.60
N ILE A 147 12.08 -1.47 9.89
CA ILE A 147 10.99 -0.53 9.60
C ILE A 147 9.98 -0.39 10.75
N LYS A 148 9.46 0.83 10.95
CA LYS A 148 8.16 1.05 11.60
C LYS A 148 7.10 1.07 10.49
N LEU A 149 6.13 0.16 10.53
CA LEU A 149 5.19 0.00 9.42
C LEU A 149 3.84 0.66 9.70
N LEU A 150 3.46 1.62 8.86
CA LEU A 150 2.14 2.26 8.84
C LEU A 150 1.09 1.32 8.23
N THR A 151 0.42 0.51 9.05
CA THR A 151 -0.55 -0.48 8.60
C THR A 151 -1.60 -0.86 9.65
N ASN A 152 -2.82 -1.09 9.15
CA ASN A 152 -3.91 -1.74 9.88
C ASN A 152 -4.06 -3.22 9.50
N ASN A 153 -3.31 -3.67 8.49
CA ASN A 153 -3.38 -5.05 7.99
C ASN A 153 -2.21 -5.86 8.61
N PRO A 154 -2.50 -6.85 9.49
CA PRO A 154 -1.48 -7.68 10.12
C PRO A 154 -0.82 -8.67 9.15
N ASN A 155 -1.52 -9.10 8.08
CA ASN A 155 -0.95 -9.97 7.05
C ASN A 155 0.27 -9.31 6.36
N LYS A 156 0.23 -8.00 6.11
CA LYS A 156 1.39 -7.26 5.59
C LYS A 156 2.63 -7.40 6.49
N ILE A 157 2.45 -7.34 7.82
CA ILE A 157 3.54 -7.50 8.79
C ILE A 157 4.17 -8.89 8.64
N ASN A 158 3.32 -9.92 8.61
CA ASN A 158 3.77 -11.31 8.54
C ASN A 158 4.53 -11.58 7.23
N ILE A 159 4.03 -11.09 6.09
CA ILE A 159 4.68 -11.31 4.79
C ILE A 159 6.03 -10.59 4.73
N LEU A 160 6.12 -9.35 5.21
CA LEU A 160 7.40 -8.63 5.25
C LEU A 160 8.43 -9.33 6.15
N LYS A 161 8.02 -9.79 7.34
CA LYS A 161 8.88 -10.55 8.25
C LYS A 161 9.38 -11.86 7.62
N LYS A 162 8.49 -12.63 7.00
CA LYS A 162 8.86 -13.87 6.27
C LYS A 162 9.85 -13.61 5.13
N ASN A 163 9.80 -12.42 4.54
CA ASN A 163 10.74 -12.01 3.51
C ASN A 163 11.98 -11.29 4.06
N GLY A 164 12.29 -11.41 5.36
CA GLY A 164 13.53 -10.90 5.95
C GLY A 164 13.56 -9.40 6.22
N ILE A 165 12.40 -8.73 6.27
CA ILE A 165 12.27 -7.35 6.73
C ILE A 165 11.91 -7.35 8.22
N ASN A 166 12.73 -6.70 9.04
CA ASN A 166 12.46 -6.55 10.46
C ASN A 166 11.44 -5.43 10.70
N VAL A 167 10.18 -5.81 10.85
CA VAL A 167 9.11 -4.88 11.28
C VAL A 167 9.20 -4.70 12.79
N VAL A 168 9.85 -3.62 13.23
CA VAL A 168 10.13 -3.36 14.65
C VAL A 168 8.90 -2.88 15.41
N SER A 169 7.97 -2.19 14.73
CA SER A 169 6.69 -1.78 15.31
C SER A 169 5.64 -1.58 14.22
N ARG A 170 4.38 -1.79 14.60
CA ARG A 170 3.20 -1.38 13.83
C ARG A 170 2.79 0.01 14.29
N ILE A 171 2.57 0.91 13.36
CA ILE A 171 1.93 2.20 13.62
C ILE A 171 0.54 2.17 12.94
N PRO A 172 -0.56 2.30 13.70
CA PRO A 172 -1.90 2.36 13.12
C PRO A 172 -2.06 3.56 12.18
N LEU A 173 -2.87 3.39 11.14
CA LEU A 173 -3.23 4.46 10.21
C LEU A 173 -4.75 4.50 10.04
N ILE A 174 -5.43 5.16 10.98
CA ILE A 174 -6.89 5.24 11.02
C ILE A 174 -7.31 6.62 10.54
N VAL A 175 -7.83 6.71 9.31
CA VAL A 175 -8.23 7.97 8.65
C VAL A 175 -9.35 7.70 7.65
N GLY A 176 -10.09 8.75 7.27
CA GLY A 176 -11.00 8.71 6.13
C GLY A 176 -12.32 7.98 6.36
N TYR A 177 -12.71 7.75 7.61
CA TYR A 177 -14.04 7.24 7.95
C TYR A 177 -15.12 8.20 7.46
N ASN A 178 -16.13 7.67 6.77
CA ASN A 178 -17.29 8.45 6.35
C ASN A 178 -18.51 7.53 6.11
N SER A 179 -19.70 8.12 6.01
CA SER A 179 -20.96 7.36 5.87
C SER A 179 -21.02 6.43 4.65
N LYS A 180 -20.22 6.68 3.60
CA LYS A 180 -20.20 5.88 2.36
C LYS A 180 -19.23 4.70 2.40
N ASN A 181 -18.31 4.62 3.38
CA ASN A 181 -17.34 3.52 3.47
C ASN A 181 -17.50 2.63 4.71
N ASN A 182 -18.55 2.83 5.52
CA ASN A 182 -18.83 2.02 6.71
C ASN A 182 -18.86 0.51 6.41
N GLN A 183 -19.61 0.09 5.40
CA GLN A 183 -19.71 -1.32 5.01
C GLN A 183 -18.35 -1.87 4.57
N TYR A 184 -17.60 -1.10 3.78
CA TYR A 184 -16.27 -1.47 3.31
C TYR A 184 -15.27 -1.65 4.45
N LEU A 185 -15.24 -0.73 5.42
CA LEU A 185 -14.38 -0.80 6.60
C LEU A 185 -14.79 -1.96 7.52
N LYS A 186 -16.10 -2.19 7.70
CA LYS A 186 -16.62 -3.33 8.45
C LYS A 186 -16.15 -4.65 7.84
N THR A 187 -16.30 -4.84 6.53
CA THR A 187 -15.82 -6.04 5.83
C THR A 187 -14.31 -6.24 5.95
N LYS A 188 -13.51 -5.17 5.85
CA LYS A 188 -12.06 -5.24 6.09
C LYS A 188 -11.74 -5.76 7.50
N SER A 189 -12.45 -5.27 8.51
CA SER A 189 -12.23 -5.69 9.90
C SER A 189 -12.70 -7.13 10.12
N SER A 190 -13.97 -7.42 9.83
CA SER A 190 -14.63 -8.68 10.21
C SER A 190 -14.25 -9.86 9.33
N LYS A 191 -14.02 -9.64 8.03
CA LYS A 191 -13.75 -10.72 7.06
C LYS A 191 -12.29 -10.78 6.58
N MET A 192 -11.52 -9.70 6.75
CA MET A 192 -10.13 -9.63 6.27
C MET A 192 -9.08 -9.39 7.37
N GLY A 193 -9.50 -9.38 8.64
CA GLY A 193 -8.60 -9.30 9.80
C GLY A 193 -7.87 -7.96 9.95
N HIS A 194 -8.39 -6.86 9.37
CA HIS A 194 -7.82 -5.54 9.60
C HIS A 194 -8.11 -5.04 11.03
N ILE A 195 -7.11 -4.46 11.69
CA ILE A 195 -7.22 -3.84 13.01
C ILE A 195 -7.50 -2.35 12.81
N LEU A 196 -8.75 -1.92 13.00
CA LEU A 196 -9.20 -0.54 12.81
C LEU A 196 -9.36 0.23 14.13
N GLU A 197 -8.74 -0.28 15.20
CA GLU A 197 -8.65 0.28 16.54
C GLU A 197 -7.18 0.65 16.88
#